data_AF-A0A2E2TL30-F1
#
_entry.id   AF-A0A2E2TL30-F1
#
_cell.length_a   1.000
_cell.length_b   1.000
_cell.length_c   1.000
_cell.angle_alpha   90.00
_cell.angle_beta   90.00
_cell.angle_gamma   90.00
#
_symmetry.space_group_name_H-M   'P 1'
#
loop_
_entity.id
_entity.type
_entity.pdbx_description
1 polymer ?
#
loop_
_entity_poly.entity_id
_entity_poly.type
_entity_poly.pdbx_seq_one_letter_code
_entity_poly.pdbx_strand_id
1 'polypeptide(L)' 'MIDYDYTLCPDIAEEEDIPDPAFVEKDFFVVQLLNLLQKFNIDGYQIIFTGGTCLSKAYENTYRMSEDIDIPIALEVAN' A
#
# COMPACT_ATOMS: atom_id res chain seq x y z
N MET A 1 -5.46 -3.28 -17.30
CA MET A 1 -4.56 -2.81 -16.22
C MET A 1 -4.33 -1.34 -16.53
N ILE A 2 -4.57 -0.43 -15.59
CA ILE A 2 -4.13 0.96 -15.80
C ILE A 2 -2.61 0.89 -15.67
N ASP A 3 -1.90 1.09 -16.78
CA ASP A 3 -0.44 1.29 -16.75
C ASP A 3 -0.22 2.68 -16.19
N TYR A 4 -0.04 2.74 -14.87
CA TYR A 4 0.43 3.95 -14.24
C TYR A 4 1.94 4.03 -14.47
N ASP A 5 2.39 5.17 -14.95
CA ASP A 5 3.78 5.40 -15.31
C ASP A 5 4.62 5.72 -14.06
N TYR A 6 5.28 4.69 -13.52
CA TYR A 6 6.18 4.84 -12.38
C TYR A 6 7.45 5.65 -12.73
N THR A 7 7.71 5.95 -14.01
CA THR A 7 8.85 6.79 -14.39
C THR A 7 8.69 8.25 -13.94
N LEU A 8 7.49 8.65 -13.51
CA LEU A 8 7.20 9.95 -12.90
C LEU A 8 7.59 10.04 -11.42
N CYS A 9 7.98 8.93 -10.77
CA CYS A 9 8.35 8.95 -9.34
C CYS A 9 9.46 9.96 -8.99
N PRO A 10 10.52 10.16 -9.83
CA PRO A 10 11.52 11.19 -9.57
C PRO A 10 10.95 12.61 -9.60
N ASP A 11 10.10 12.93 -10.56
CA ASP A 11 9.48 14.26 -10.69
C ASP A 11 8.54 14.55 -9.50
N ILE A 12 7.78 13.54 -9.07
CA ILE A 12 6.91 13.63 -7.89
C ILE A 12 7.74 13.80 -6.62
N ALA A 13 8.86 13.08 -6.50
CA ALA A 13 9.73 13.19 -5.34
C ALA A 13 10.36 14.58 -5.23
N GLU A 14 10.75 15.17 -6.36
CA GLU A 14 11.24 16.56 -6.42
C GLU A 14 10.16 17.56 -6.01
N GLU A 15 8.94 17.45 -6.56
CA GLU A 15 7.82 18.36 -6.26
C GLU A 15 7.37 18.29 -4.78
N GLU A 16 7.42 17.10 -4.18
CA GLU A 16 6.96 16.84 -2.80
C GLU A 16 8.10 16.91 -1.75
N ASP A 17 9.30 17.37 -2.13
CA ASP A 17 10.50 17.44 -1.27
C ASP A 17 10.85 16.08 -0.61
N ILE A 18 10.61 14.96 -1.32
CA ILE A 18 10.93 13.61 -0.86
C ILE A 18 12.37 13.27 -1.26
N PRO A 19 13.26 12.96 -0.30
CA PRO A 19 14.71 12.88 -0.56
C PRO A 19 15.16 11.69 -1.41
N ASP A 20 14.32 10.66 -1.54
CA ASP A 20 14.59 9.48 -2.36
C ASP A 20 13.34 9.10 -3.19
N PRO A 21 13.42 9.18 -4.54
CA PRO A 21 12.34 8.73 -5.42
C PRO A 21 11.87 7.29 -5.17
N ALA A 22 12.73 6.44 -4.61
CA ALA A 22 12.37 5.07 -4.24
C ALA A 22 11.25 5.03 -3.18
N PHE A 23 11.08 6.08 -2.37
CA PHE A 23 9.97 6.18 -1.42
C PHE A 23 8.63 6.37 -2.13
N VAL A 24 8.60 7.20 -3.18
CA VAL A 24 7.40 7.40 -4.02
C VAL A 24 7.10 6.12 -4.80
N GLU A 25 8.12 5.51 -5.41
CA GLU A 25 7.99 4.25 -6.14
C GLU A 25 7.44 3.13 -5.25
N LYS A 26 7.99 3.00 -4.04
CA LYS A 26 7.49 2.02 -3.06
C LYS A 26 6.03 2.29 -2.71
N ASP A 27 5.68 3.53 -2.35
CA ASP A 27 4.32 3.88 -1.95
C ASP A 27 3.31 3.60 -3.07
N PHE A 28 3.70 3.95 -4.30
CA PHE A 28 2.96 3.67 -5.51
C PHE A 28 2.69 2.16 -5.68
N PHE A 29 3.71 1.30 -5.57
CA PHE A 29 3.51 -0.14 -5.69
C PHE A 29 2.70 -0.73 -4.53
N VAL A 30 2.78 -0.19 -3.31
CA VAL A 30 1.93 -0.61 -2.19
C VAL A 30 0.46 -0.37 -2.52
N VAL A 31 0.11 0.82 -3.02
CA VAL A 31 -1.29 1.13 -3.40
C VAL A 31 -1.77 0.21 -4.51
N GLN A 32 -0.91 -0.07 -5.49
CA GLN A 32 -1.23 -1.00 -6.58
C GLN A 32 -1.46 -2.43 -6.08
N LEU A 33 -0.61 -2.92 -5.17
CA LEU A 33 -0.76 -4.21 -4.52
C LEU A 33 -2.09 -4.29 -3.76
N LEU A 34 -2.42 -3.28 -2.94
CA LEU A 34 -3.68 -3.24 -2.19
C LEU A 34 -4.91 -3.24 -3.13
N ASN A 35 -4.84 -2.50 -4.24
CA ASN A 35 -5.88 -2.47 -5.27
C ASN A 35 -6.05 -3.82 -5.99
N LEU A 36 -4.99 -4.62 -6.10
CA LEU A 36 -5.08 -5.98 -6.62
C LEU A 36 -5.68 -6.93 -5.57
N LEU A 37 -5.17 -6.88 -4.34
CA LEU A 37 -5.59 -7.75 -3.24
C LEU A 37 -7.09 -7.61 -2.93
N GLN A 38 -7.65 -6.40 -2.96
CA GLN A 38 -9.09 -6.20 -2.73
C GLN A 38 -10.00 -6.92 -3.74
N LYS A 39 -9.48 -7.32 -4.90
CA LYS A 39 -10.25 -8.02 -5.94
C LYS A 39 -10.28 -9.53 -5.74
N PHE A 40 -9.44 -10.06 -4.85
CA PHE A 40 -9.44 -11.47 -4.50
C PHE A 40 -10.53 -11.73 -3.47
N ASN A 41 -11.37 -12.71 -3.77
CA ASN A 41 -12.23 -13.35 -2.80
C ASN A 41 -11.74 -14.78 -2.62
N ILE A 42 -11.43 -15.16 -1.38
CA ILE A 42 -10.92 -16.50 -1.05
C ILE A 42 -11.93 -17.13 -0.12
N ASP A 43 -12.62 -18.18 -0.57
CA ASP A 43 -13.68 -18.81 0.21
C ASP A 43 -13.19 -19.22 1.61
N GLY A 44 -13.85 -18.67 2.64
CA GLY A 44 -13.53 -18.96 4.04
C GLY A 44 -12.30 -18.21 4.59
N TYR A 45 -11.73 -17.28 3.83
CA TYR A 45 -10.58 -16.48 4.26
C TYR A 45 -10.73 -15.00 3.93
N GLN A 46 -10.16 -14.16 4.79
CA GLN A 46 -10.08 -12.72 4.60
C GLN A 46 -8.62 -12.28 4.52
N ILE A 47 -8.32 -11.44 3.53
CA ILE A 47 -7.05 -10.73 3.41
C ILE A 47 -7.20 -9.43 4.20
N ILE A 48 -6.38 -9.24 5.23
CA ILE A 48 -6.48 -8.08 6.12
C ILE A 48 -5.25 -7.20 5.90
N PHE A 49 -5.44 -5.91 5.68
CA PHE A 49 -4.35 -4.93 5.66
C PHE A 49 -4.18 -4.31 7.04
N THR A 50 -2.99 -4.43 7.65
CA THR A 50 -2.75 -4.02 9.04
C THR A 50 -1.37 -3.37 9.23
N GLY A 51 -0.98 -3.13 10.48
CA GLY A 51 0.33 -2.64 10.85
C GLY A 51 0.54 -1.14 10.59
N GLY A 52 1.82 -0.73 10.58
CA GLY A 52 2.20 0.68 10.48
C GLY A 52 1.80 1.34 9.16
N THR A 53 1.85 0.57 8.06
CA THR A 53 1.47 1.02 6.72
C THR A 53 -0.04 1.17 6.56
N CYS A 54 -0.83 0.32 7.23
CA CYS A 54 -2.29 0.49 7.27
C CYS A 54 -2.67 1.74 8.05
N LEU A 55 -2.02 1.98 9.20
CA LEU A 55 -2.26 3.17 9.99
C LEU A 55 -2.02 4.45 9.18
N SER A 56 -0.89 4.53 8.46
CA SER A 56 -0.54 5.71 7.64
C SER A 56 -1.45 5.93 6.43
N LYS A 57 -2.01 4.87 5.85
CA LYS A 57 -2.84 4.95 4.63
C LYS A 57 -4.35 5.04 4.88
N ALA A 58 -4.85 4.44 5.94
CA ALA A 58 -6.29 4.27 6.16
C ALA A 58 -6.84 5.00 7.40
N TYR A 59 -5.96 5.49 8.29
CA TYR A 59 -6.39 6.08 9.56
C TYR A 59 -5.83 7.49 9.81
N GLU A 60 -4.51 7.64 9.88
CA GLU A 60 -3.86 8.92 10.24
C GLU A 60 -2.48 9.03 9.60
N ASN A 61 -2.14 10.20 9.05
CA ASN A 61 -0.81 10.43 8.51
C ASN A 61 0.24 10.45 9.63
N THR A 62 1.13 9.47 9.62
CA THR A 62 2.19 9.33 10.63
C THR A 62 3.48 10.07 10.28
N TYR A 63 3.54 10.73 9.11
CA TYR A 63 4.73 11.44 8.57
C TYR A 63 6.02 10.61 8.58
N ARG A 64 5.89 9.28 8.56
CA ARG A 64 6.99 8.34 8.50
C ARG A 64 6.69 7.27 7.46
N MET A 65 7.72 6.84 6.74
CA MET A 65 7.64 5.65 5.91
C MET A 65 7.74 4.41 6.78
N SER A 66 6.88 3.43 6.52
CA SER A 66 6.98 2.10 7.11
C SER A 66 7.80 1.21 6.19
N GLU A 67 8.68 0.39 6.77
CA GLU A 67 9.52 -0.55 6.03
C GLU A 67 8.70 -1.74 5.52
N ASP A 68 7.84 -2.29 6.38
CA ASP A 68 7.07 -3.50 6.09
C ASP A 68 5.65 -3.20 5.58
N ILE A 69 5.05 -4.19 4.91
CA ILE A 69 3.63 -4.21 4.53
C ILE A 69 3.00 -5.45 5.14
N ASP A 70 2.15 -5.26 6.15
CA ASP A 70 1.54 -6.36 6.88
C ASP A 70 0.19 -6.76 6.26
N ILE A 71 0.14 -7.98 5.70
CA ILE A 71 -1.06 -8.55 5.05
C ILE A 71 -1.34 -9.97 5.59
N PRO A 72 -1.85 -10.12 6.83
CA PRO A 72 -2.27 -11.42 7.32
C PRO A 72 -3.50 -11.95 6.57
N ILE A 73 -3.57 -13.27 6.45
CA ILE A 73 -4.74 -14.00 5.97
C ILE A 73 -5.39 -14.66 7.18
N ALA A 74 -6.65 -14.34 7.43
CA ALA A 74 -7.43 -14.89 8.55
C ALA A 74 -8.57 -15.77 8.03
N LEU A 75 -9.00 -16.73 8.84
CA LEU A 75 -10.26 -17.45 8.58
C LEU A 75 -11.43 -16.47 8.70
N GLU A 76 -12.33 -16.52 7.74
CA GLU A 76 -13.58 -15.79 7.82
C GLU A 76 -14.46 -16.45 8.90
N VAL A 77 -14.70 -15.72 10.00
CA VAL A 77 -15.62 -16.18 11.03
C VAL A 77 -17.02 -15.80 10.57
N ALA A 78 -17.85 -16.80 10.25
CA ALA A 78 -19.25 -16.56 9.96
C ALA A 78 -19.91 -15.87 11.16
N ASN A 79 -20.39 -14.64 10.94
CA ASN A 79 -21.19 -13.89 11.90
C ASN A 79 -22.57 -14.52 12.09
#